data_AF-V5GE08-F1
#
_entry.id   AF-V5GE08-F1
#
_cell.length_a   1.000
_cell.length_b   1.000
_cell.length_c   1.000
_cell.angle_alpha   90.00
_cell.angle_beta   90.00
_cell.angle_gamma   90.00
#
_symmetry.space_group_name_H-M   'P 1'
#
loop_
_entity.id
_entity.type
_entity.pdbx_description
1 polymer ?
#
loop_
_entity_poly.entity_id
_entity_poly.type
_entity_poly.pdbx_seq_one_letter_code
_entity_poly.pdbx_strand_id
1 'polypeptide(L)'
;AGGGSVHFHYMISKSKGLFHKGFSQSGTTLNPWVIAENPLEKTKQIASLLGCSSQSTKEMVDCLKERPGKQIVETITTFQPWLFNPFSPFAVVVDKWAEDPLIPDHPYQLLKKKLVHSVPWIASHVNSEGLYPAAEFFSDEKYLDDIDKRWDDILPHILHYNETVNS
;
A
#
# COMPACT_ATOMS: atom_id res chain seq x y z
N ALA A 1 -3.64 -8.50 -0.05
CA ALA A 1 -2.16 -8.48 0.08
C ALA A 1 -1.49 -9.65 -0.62
N GLY A 2 -1.72 -10.90 -0.22
CA GLY A 2 -0.99 -12.08 -0.75
C GLY A 2 -1.03 -12.26 -2.28
N GLY A 3 -2.17 -12.05 -2.94
CA GLY A 3 -2.25 -12.10 -4.41
C GLY A 3 -1.38 -11.03 -5.10
N GLY A 4 -1.28 -9.84 -4.50
CA GLY A 4 -0.37 -8.78 -4.94
C GLY A 4 1.10 -9.19 -4.77
N SER A 5 1.45 -9.80 -3.64
CA SER A 5 2.79 -10.34 -3.38
C SER A 5 3.20 -11.40 -4.40
N VAL A 6 2.31 -12.36 -4.71
CA VAL A 6 2.54 -13.35 -5.78
C VAL A 6 2.82 -12.63 -7.10
N HIS A 7 2.00 -11.64 -7.46
CA HIS A 7 2.17 -10.92 -8.71
C HIS A 7 3.48 -10.09 -8.74
N PHE A 8 3.94 -9.55 -7.60
CA PHE A 8 5.27 -8.92 -7.52
C PHE A 8 6.43 -9.87 -7.78
N HIS A 9 6.34 -11.14 -7.37
CA HIS A 9 7.40 -12.11 -7.68
C HIS A 9 7.58 -12.34 -9.19
N TYR A 10 6.59 -12.01 -10.02
CA TYR A 10 6.76 -11.98 -11.49
C TYR A 10 7.59 -10.79 -11.97
N MET A 11 7.74 -9.74 -11.17
CA MET A 11 8.42 -8.49 -11.54
C MET A 11 9.83 -8.40 -10.92
N ILE A 12 10.03 -9.05 -9.77
CA ILE A 12 11.31 -9.04 -9.05
C ILE A 12 12.32 -9.94 -9.77
N SER A 13 13.41 -9.35 -10.26
CA SER A 13 14.49 -10.06 -10.97
C SER A 13 15.04 -11.25 -10.16
N LYS A 14 15.23 -11.07 -8.85
CA LYS A 14 15.73 -12.08 -7.91
C LYS A 14 14.80 -13.27 -7.69
N SER A 15 13.53 -13.17 -8.08
CA SER A 15 12.57 -14.28 -8.01
C SER A 15 12.59 -15.17 -9.26
N LYS A 16 13.37 -14.81 -10.28
CA LYS A 16 13.46 -15.58 -11.53
C LYS A 16 13.95 -17.00 -11.26
N GLY A 17 13.20 -17.98 -11.74
CA GLY A 17 13.54 -19.41 -11.61
C GLY A 17 13.23 -20.02 -10.25
N LEU A 18 12.71 -19.25 -9.28
CA LEU A 18 12.29 -19.79 -7.98
C LEU A 18 10.90 -20.43 -7.99
N PHE A 19 10.12 -20.18 -9.05
CA PHE A 19 8.77 -20.70 -9.21
C PHE A 19 8.46 -20.98 -10.68
N HIS A 20 7.51 -21.88 -10.91
CA HIS A 20 7.13 -22.35 -12.24
C HIS A 20 5.70 -21.95 -12.62
N LYS A 21 4.88 -21.54 -11.63
CA LYS A 21 3.49 -21.09 -11.77
C LYS A 21 3.14 -20.23 -10.56
N GLY A 22 2.10 -19.41 -10.69
CA GLY A 22 1.60 -18.56 -9.61
C GLY A 22 0.09 -18.34 -9.70
N PHE A 23 -0.53 -18.11 -8.56
CA PHE A 23 -1.96 -17.85 -8.46
C PHE A 23 -2.20 -16.65 -7.52
N SER A 24 -2.74 -15.58 -8.08
CA SER A 24 -3.11 -14.37 -7.37
C SER A 24 -4.62 -14.36 -7.09
N GLN A 25 -5.00 -14.55 -5.82
CA GLN A 25 -6.39 -14.49 -5.38
C GLN A 25 -6.72 -13.09 -4.84
N SER A 26 -7.74 -12.45 -5.41
CA SER A 26 -8.32 -11.18 -4.94
C SER A 26 -7.30 -10.05 -4.77
N GLY A 27 -6.26 -10.04 -5.59
CA GLY A 27 -5.21 -9.03 -5.50
C GLY A 27 -4.11 -9.21 -6.54
N THR A 28 -3.63 -8.10 -7.07
CA THR A 28 -2.60 -7.99 -8.11
C THR A 28 -1.80 -6.72 -7.84
N THR A 29 -0.61 -6.58 -8.42
CA THR A 29 0.18 -5.33 -8.34
C THR A 29 -0.50 -4.06 -8.88
N LEU A 30 -1.65 -4.18 -9.57
CA LEU A 30 -2.41 -3.04 -10.09
C LEU A 30 -3.54 -2.60 -9.17
N ASN A 31 -3.80 -3.31 -8.07
CA ASN A 31 -4.72 -2.83 -7.05
C ASN A 31 -4.13 -1.59 -6.37
N PRO A 32 -4.92 -0.52 -6.14
CA PRO A 32 -4.40 0.77 -5.68
C PRO A 32 -3.83 0.72 -4.26
N TRP A 33 -4.25 -0.24 -3.44
CA TRP A 33 -3.74 -0.45 -2.09
C TRP A 33 -2.41 -1.23 -2.02
N VAL A 34 -1.84 -1.65 -3.16
CA VAL A 34 -0.64 -2.50 -3.18
C VAL A 34 0.67 -1.70 -3.20
N ILE A 35 0.65 -0.51 -3.80
CA ILE A 35 1.79 0.42 -3.82
C ILE A 35 1.50 1.56 -2.84
N ALA A 36 2.49 1.92 -2.03
CA ALA A 36 2.39 3.05 -1.12
C ALA A 36 2.96 4.32 -1.75
N GLU A 37 2.14 5.37 -1.74
CA GLU A 37 2.57 6.72 -2.08
C GLU A 37 3.20 7.44 -0.90
N ASN A 38 4.09 8.39 -1.20
CA ASN A 38 4.75 9.29 -0.25
C ASN A 38 5.36 8.59 0.99
N PRO A 39 6.11 7.47 0.84
CA PRO A 39 6.60 6.67 1.96
C PRO A 39 7.57 7.42 2.89
N LEU A 40 8.39 8.34 2.34
CA LEU A 40 9.31 9.15 3.14
C LEU A 40 8.56 10.13 4.05
N GLU A 41 7.57 10.84 3.52
CA GLU A 41 6.80 11.81 4.31
C GLU A 41 6.00 11.11 5.42
N LYS A 42 5.38 9.96 5.11
CA LYS A 42 4.73 9.12 6.13
C LYS A 42 5.71 8.68 7.21
N THR A 43 6.93 8.30 6.83
CA THR A 43 7.98 7.90 7.79
C THR A 43 8.44 9.07 8.65
N LYS A 44 8.57 10.29 8.09
CA LYS A 44 8.88 11.50 8.87
C LYS A 44 7.78 11.82 9.87
N GLN A 45 6.52 11.60 9.50
CA GLN A 45 5.39 11.78 10.42
C GLN A 45 5.45 10.77 11.59
N ILE A 46 5.73 9.50 11.31
CA ILE A 46 5.97 8.49 12.37
C ILE A 46 7.13 8.94 13.28
N ALA A 47 8.25 9.38 12.69
CA ALA A 47 9.39 9.85 13.45
C ALA A 47 9.01 11.01 14.38
N SER A 48 8.29 12.00 13.87
CA SER A 48 7.81 13.14 14.67
C SER A 48 6.90 12.70 15.83
N LEU A 49 5.93 11.80 15.57
CA LEU A 49 5.04 11.27 16.61
C LEU A 49 5.76 10.52 17.72
N LEU A 50 6.91 9.90 17.40
CA LEU A 50 7.72 9.14 18.34
C LEU A 50 8.92 9.93 18.89
N GLY A 51 8.95 11.25 18.67
CA GLY A 51 10.03 12.12 19.17
C GLY A 51 11.40 11.81 18.57
N CYS A 52 11.44 11.36 17.31
CA CYS A 52 12.65 11.16 16.54
C CYS A 52 12.92 12.34 15.58
N SER A 53 14.20 12.69 15.41
CA SER A 53 14.63 13.67 14.41
C SER A 53 14.27 13.19 13.00
N SER A 54 13.81 14.11 12.16
CA SER A 54 13.53 13.89 10.74
C SER A 54 14.48 14.67 9.82
N GLN A 55 15.57 15.23 10.36
CA GLN A 55 16.53 16.06 9.60
C GLN A 55 17.45 15.22 8.71
N SER A 56 17.79 14.02 9.14
CA SER A 56 18.63 13.06 8.43
C SER A 56 17.93 11.71 8.40
N THR A 57 17.87 11.06 7.23
CA THR A 57 17.31 9.71 7.11
C THR A 57 18.04 8.72 8.01
N LYS A 58 19.36 8.88 8.19
CA LYS A 58 20.15 8.01 9.06
C LYS A 58 19.75 8.18 10.53
N GLU A 59 19.75 9.40 11.04
CA GLU A 59 19.37 9.69 12.43
C GLU A 59 17.93 9.28 12.72
N MET A 60 17.03 9.51 11.75
CA MET A 60 15.63 9.12 11.84
C MET A 60 15.49 7.61 11.97
N VAL A 61 16.16 6.83 11.12
CA VAL A 61 16.13 5.36 11.17
C VAL A 61 16.77 4.83 12.45
N ASP A 62 17.92 5.38 12.86
CA ASP A 62 18.61 4.96 14.07
C ASP A 62 17.74 5.18 15.31
N CYS A 63 17.10 6.35 15.43
CA CYS A 63 16.15 6.61 16.52
C CYS A 63 14.91 5.70 16.46
N LEU A 64 14.30 5.49 15.28
CA LEU A 64 13.13 4.63 15.15
C LEU A 64 13.42 3.17 15.56
N LYS A 65 14.63 2.68 15.30
CA LYS A 65 15.05 1.33 15.74
C LYS A 65 15.15 1.18 17.26
N GLU A 66 15.31 2.28 18.01
CA GLU A 66 15.33 2.27 19.47
C GLU A 66 13.92 2.32 20.08
N ARG A 67 12.88 2.60 19.27
CA ARG A 67 11.50 2.63 19.75
C ARG A 67 10.90 1.23 19.83
N PRO A 68 10.04 0.94 20.84
CA PRO A 68 9.27 -0.29 20.86
C PRO A 68 8.43 -0.44 19.58
N GLY A 69 8.54 -1.58 18.90
CA GLY A 69 7.80 -1.82 17.64
C GLY A 69 6.29 -1.64 17.78
N LYS A 70 5.73 -1.92 18.96
CA LYS A 70 4.32 -1.66 19.28
C LYS A 70 3.95 -0.18 19.11
N GLN A 71 4.80 0.75 19.59
CA GLN A 71 4.54 2.19 19.45
C GLN A 71 4.55 2.62 17.98
N ILE A 72 5.41 2.02 17.15
CA ILE A 72 5.44 2.28 15.71
C ILE A 72 4.12 1.83 15.07
N VAL A 73 3.67 0.60 15.37
CA VAL A 73 2.41 0.07 14.81
C VAL A 73 1.20 0.89 15.25
N GLU A 74 1.16 1.38 16.48
CA GLU A 74 0.07 2.22 17.00
C GLU A 74 -0.10 3.53 16.23
N THR A 75 0.95 4.04 15.56
CA THR A 75 0.86 5.26 14.72
C THR A 75 0.05 5.08 13.43
N ILE A 76 -0.22 3.83 13.01
CA ILE A 76 -0.90 3.56 11.72
C ILE A 76 -2.27 4.25 11.62
N THR A 77 -2.98 4.35 12.75
CA THR A 77 -4.31 5.00 12.81
C THR A 77 -4.27 6.48 12.43
N THR A 78 -3.13 7.15 12.59
CA THR A 78 -2.96 8.56 12.14
C THR A 78 -3.05 8.69 10.63
N PHE A 79 -2.79 7.62 9.89
CA PHE A 79 -2.89 7.58 8.43
C PHE A 79 -4.22 7.00 7.94
N GLN A 80 -5.18 6.78 8.83
CA GLN A 80 -6.50 6.24 8.52
C GLN A 80 -7.58 7.20 9.08
N PRO A 81 -7.78 8.37 8.45
CA PRO A 81 -8.62 9.43 9.03
C PRO A 81 -10.10 9.08 9.15
N TRP A 82 -10.56 8.04 8.46
CA TRP A 82 -11.95 7.60 8.52
C TRP A 82 -12.04 6.07 8.49
N LEU A 83 -12.49 5.48 9.60
CA LEU A 83 -12.47 4.03 9.84
C LEU A 83 -11.08 3.44 9.56
N PHE A 84 -11.01 2.38 8.76
CA PHE A 84 -9.74 1.77 8.33
C PHE A 84 -9.29 2.24 6.94
N ASN A 85 -9.68 3.45 6.51
CA ASN A 85 -9.36 3.97 5.17
C ASN A 85 -8.30 5.07 5.22
N PRO A 86 -7.29 5.04 4.33
CA PRO A 86 -7.01 4.01 3.32
C PRO A 86 -6.64 2.64 3.93
N PHE A 87 -6.99 1.56 3.21
CA PHE A 87 -6.81 0.17 3.68
C PHE A 87 -5.35 -0.20 3.99
N SER A 88 -4.40 0.33 3.21
CA SER A 88 -2.97 0.05 3.36
C SER A 88 -2.18 1.36 3.31
N PRO A 89 -2.03 2.07 4.45
CA PRO A 89 -1.24 3.31 4.50
C PRO A 89 0.24 3.09 4.17
N PHE A 90 0.74 1.90 4.54
CA PHE A 90 2.06 1.37 4.22
C PHE A 90 1.90 0.10 3.37
N ALA A 91 2.69 -0.02 2.31
CA ALA A 91 2.61 -1.09 1.32
C ALA A 91 3.95 -1.20 0.58
N VAL A 92 3.98 -1.88 -0.57
CA VAL A 92 5.20 -1.99 -1.38
C VAL A 92 5.55 -0.63 -1.97
N VAL A 93 6.85 -0.35 -2.10
CA VAL A 93 7.38 0.92 -2.59
C VAL A 93 8.19 0.67 -3.86
N VAL A 94 8.07 1.56 -4.85
CA VAL A 94 8.97 1.59 -6.01
C VAL A 94 10.32 2.11 -5.55
N ASP A 95 11.34 1.27 -5.48
CA ASP A 95 12.62 1.53 -4.81
C ASP A 95 13.75 1.88 -5.78
N LYS A 96 13.44 2.58 -6.88
CA LYS A 96 14.39 2.97 -7.94
C LYS A 96 15.66 3.71 -7.47
N TRP A 97 15.64 4.28 -6.26
CA TRP A 97 16.77 4.97 -5.65
C TRP A 97 17.74 4.04 -4.92
N ALA A 98 17.36 2.78 -4.70
CA ALA A 98 18.21 1.80 -4.05
C ALA A 98 19.36 1.36 -4.97
N GLU A 99 20.49 0.98 -4.38
CA GLU A 99 21.63 0.41 -5.10
C GLU A 99 21.27 -0.91 -5.80
N ASP A 100 20.42 -1.71 -5.15
CA ASP A 100 19.93 -3.01 -5.64
C ASP A 100 18.40 -3.09 -5.49
N PRO A 101 17.64 -2.45 -6.41
CA PRO A 101 16.20 -2.29 -6.31
C PRO A 101 15.45 -3.62 -6.55
N LEU A 102 14.46 -3.90 -5.71
CA LEU A 102 13.54 -5.01 -5.89
C LEU A 102 12.41 -4.66 -6.88
N ILE A 103 11.89 -3.45 -6.80
CA ILE A 103 10.78 -2.91 -7.60
C ILE A 103 11.23 -1.58 -8.25
N PRO A 104 12.03 -1.64 -9.33
CA PRO A 104 12.70 -0.47 -9.89
C PRO A 104 11.79 0.52 -10.64
N ASP A 105 10.55 0.13 -10.94
CA ASP A 105 9.57 0.98 -11.65
C ASP A 105 8.15 0.59 -11.21
N HIS A 106 7.17 1.43 -11.51
CA HIS A 106 5.77 1.16 -11.19
C HIS A 106 5.31 -0.13 -11.90
N PRO A 107 4.54 -1.03 -11.25
CA PRO A 107 4.12 -2.32 -11.82
C PRO A 107 3.47 -2.21 -13.20
N TYR A 108 2.64 -1.18 -13.42
CA TYR A 108 2.05 -0.90 -14.73
C TYR A 108 3.11 -0.73 -15.84
N GLN A 109 4.21 -0.02 -15.55
CA GLN A 109 5.28 0.20 -16.51
C GLN A 109 6.06 -1.09 -16.78
N LEU A 110 6.34 -1.89 -15.74
CA LEU A 110 7.01 -3.18 -15.88
C LEU A 110 6.20 -4.15 -16.77
N LEU A 111 4.89 -4.22 -16.56
CA LEU A 111 3.96 -5.00 -17.39
C LEU A 111 3.95 -4.48 -18.84
N LYS A 112 3.79 -3.17 -19.05
CA LYS A 112 3.77 -2.55 -20.38
C LYS A 112 5.04 -2.80 -21.17
N LYS A 113 6.20 -2.76 -20.50
CA LYS A 113 7.53 -3.02 -21.08
C LYS A 113 7.84 -4.52 -21.21
N LYS A 114 6.95 -5.41 -20.74
CA LYS A 114 7.17 -6.87 -20.66
C LYS A 114 8.42 -7.26 -19.85
N LEU A 115 8.77 -6.44 -18.85
CA LEU A 115 9.87 -6.70 -17.92
C LEU A 115 9.38 -7.56 -16.74
N VAL A 116 8.79 -8.70 -17.06
CA VAL A 116 8.21 -9.64 -16.09
C VAL A 116 8.53 -11.08 -16.50
N HIS A 117 8.57 -11.99 -15.53
CA HIS A 117 8.82 -13.42 -15.77
C HIS A 117 7.65 -14.03 -16.53
N SER A 118 7.96 -14.79 -17.58
CA SER A 118 6.95 -15.44 -18.42
C SER A 118 6.74 -16.88 -17.96
N VAL A 119 5.91 -17.07 -16.92
CA VAL A 119 5.44 -18.38 -16.46
C VAL A 119 3.92 -18.34 -16.29
N PRO A 120 3.21 -19.48 -16.31
CA PRO A 120 1.75 -19.50 -16.16
C PRO A 120 1.29 -18.77 -14.91
N TRP A 121 0.28 -17.92 -15.05
CA TRP A 121 -0.30 -17.13 -13.96
C TRP A 121 -1.82 -17.21 -14.04
N ILE A 122 -2.45 -17.41 -12.90
CA ILE A 122 -3.90 -17.29 -12.74
C ILE A 122 -4.17 -16.10 -11.82
N ALA A 123 -5.15 -15.28 -12.17
CA ALA A 123 -5.72 -14.27 -11.28
C ALA A 123 -7.20 -14.57 -11.09
N SER A 124 -7.70 -14.49 -9.85
CA SER A 124 -9.13 -14.65 -9.54
C SER A 124 -9.64 -13.52 -8.68
N HIS A 125 -10.95 -13.31 -8.74
CA HIS A 125 -11.73 -12.43 -7.86
C HIS A 125 -13.04 -13.13 -7.53
N VAL A 126 -13.73 -12.65 -6.50
CA VAL A 126 -15.11 -13.06 -6.21
C VAL A 126 -16.11 -12.03 -6.75
N ASN A 127 -17.37 -12.42 -6.91
CA ASN A 127 -18.41 -11.55 -7.47
C ASN A 127 -18.66 -10.27 -6.64
N SER A 128 -18.36 -10.31 -5.34
CA SER A 128 -18.70 -9.24 -4.39
C SER A 128 -17.50 -8.81 -3.55
N GLU A 129 -16.32 -8.63 -4.16
CA GLU A 129 -15.09 -8.16 -3.47
C GLU A 129 -15.35 -6.89 -2.67
N GLY A 130 -16.07 -5.92 -3.27
CA GLY A 130 -16.36 -4.63 -2.66
C GLY A 130 -17.23 -4.69 -1.40
N LEU A 131 -17.81 -5.85 -1.07
CA LEU A 131 -18.43 -6.05 0.24
C LEU A 131 -17.42 -5.83 1.37
N TYR A 132 -16.14 -6.06 1.10
CA TYR A 132 -15.06 -5.47 1.88
C TYR A 132 -14.48 -4.25 1.12
N PRO A 133 -14.54 -3.03 1.66
CA PRO A 133 -14.99 -2.66 3.01
C PRO A 133 -16.48 -2.31 3.14
N ALA A 134 -17.30 -2.34 2.09
CA ALA A 134 -18.64 -1.74 2.11
C ALA A 134 -19.55 -2.23 3.25
N ALA A 135 -19.43 -3.49 3.69
CA ALA A 135 -20.18 -4.02 4.83
C ALA A 135 -19.96 -3.23 6.13
N GLU A 136 -18.75 -2.69 6.35
CA GLU A 136 -18.48 -1.82 7.50
C GLU A 136 -19.25 -0.51 7.37
N PHE A 137 -19.34 0.05 6.16
CA PHE A 137 -20.06 1.30 5.92
C PHE A 137 -21.57 1.12 6.15
N PHE A 138 -22.12 -0.05 5.82
CA PHE A 138 -23.52 -0.39 6.07
C PHE A 138 -23.80 -0.85 7.51
N SER A 139 -22.78 -1.03 8.35
CA SER A 139 -22.96 -1.56 9.70
C SER A 139 -23.61 -0.56 10.67
N ASP A 140 -23.55 0.74 10.35
CA ASP A 140 -24.13 1.83 11.12
C ASP A 140 -24.54 2.96 10.17
N GLU A 141 -25.81 3.40 10.23
CA GLU A 141 -26.34 4.46 9.35
C GLU A 141 -25.52 5.75 9.43
N LYS A 142 -24.86 6.02 10.57
CA LYS A 142 -24.00 7.19 10.72
C LYS A 142 -22.83 7.21 9.74
N TYR A 143 -22.32 6.05 9.33
CA TYR A 143 -21.19 5.98 8.40
C TYR A 143 -21.62 6.32 6.97
N LEU A 144 -22.84 5.93 6.59
CA LEU A 144 -23.41 6.34 5.30
C LEU A 144 -23.70 7.85 5.30
N ASP A 145 -24.27 8.36 6.38
CA ASP A 145 -24.52 9.81 6.55
C ASP A 145 -23.21 10.63 6.54
N ASP A 146 -22.14 10.12 7.16
CA ASP A 146 -20.80 10.71 7.08
C ASP A 146 -20.28 10.76 5.64
N ILE A 147 -20.38 9.65 4.89
CA ILE A 147 -19.96 9.59 3.48
C ILE A 147 -20.75 10.61 2.65
N ASP A 148 -22.07 10.68 2.82
CA ASP A 148 -22.93 11.57 2.04
C ASP A 148 -22.65 13.05 2.34
N LYS A 149 -22.40 13.41 3.61
CA LYS A 149 -22.16 14.79 4.03
C LYS A 149 -20.73 15.27 3.81
N ARG A 150 -19.76 14.35 3.88
CA ARG A 150 -18.32 14.65 3.77
C ARG A 150 -17.69 13.92 2.58
N TRP A 151 -18.44 13.87 1.49
CA TRP A 151 -18.07 13.14 0.28
C TRP A 151 -16.65 13.48 -0.19
N ASP A 152 -16.37 14.77 -0.36
CA ASP A 152 -15.08 15.24 -0.88
C ASP A 152 -13.91 15.00 0.08
N ASP A 153 -14.16 14.89 1.40
CA ASP A 153 -13.13 14.59 2.39
C ASP A 153 -12.84 13.09 2.49
N ILE A 154 -13.87 12.24 2.38
CA ILE A 154 -13.79 10.82 2.71
C ILE A 154 -13.46 9.96 1.48
N LEU A 155 -14.09 10.23 0.34
CA LEU A 155 -13.92 9.40 -0.86
C LEU A 155 -12.47 9.29 -1.36
N PRO A 156 -11.62 10.34 -1.31
CA PRO A 156 -10.22 10.21 -1.69
C PRO A 156 -9.48 9.10 -0.93
N HIS A 157 -9.85 8.87 0.34
CA HIS A 157 -9.28 7.81 1.18
C HIS A 157 -9.88 6.44 0.87
N ILE A 158 -11.19 6.33 0.69
CA ILE A 158 -11.88 5.07 0.34
C ILE A 158 -11.44 4.56 -1.03
N LEU A 159 -11.36 5.45 -2.02
CA LEU A 159 -11.05 5.11 -3.41
C LEU A 159 -9.54 5.18 -3.71
N HIS A 160 -8.71 5.43 -2.69
CA HIS A 160 -7.25 5.44 -2.78
C HIS A 160 -6.69 6.42 -3.82
N TYR A 161 -7.32 7.59 -4.01
CA TYR A 161 -6.82 8.61 -4.93
C TYR A 161 -6.25 9.87 -4.26
N ASN A 162 -6.36 10.02 -2.94
CA ASN A 162 -5.88 11.18 -2.17
C ASN A 162 -4.45 11.62 -2.49
N GLU A 163 -3.56 10.65 -2.77
CA GLU A 163 -2.13 10.88 -2.99
C GLU A 163 -1.72 10.67 -4.46
N THR A 164 -2.66 10.38 -5.36
CA THR A 164 -2.36 9.94 -6.74
C THR A 164 -2.88 10.89 -7.82
N VAL A 165 -3.78 11.81 -7.46
CA VAL A 165 -4.38 12.79 -8.37
C VAL A 165 -4.09 14.18 -7.79
N ASN A 166 -3.62 15.11 -8.63
CA ASN A 166 -3.46 16.50 -8.22
C ASN A 166 -4.84 17.13 -8.01
N SER A 167 -5.02 17.79 -6.87
CA SER A 167 -6.16 18.66 -6.55
C SER A 167 -6.25 19.86 -7.48
#